data_AF-A0A6F8U814-F1
#
_entry.id   AF-A0A6F8U814-F1
#
_cell.length_a   1.000
_cell.length_b   1.000
_cell.length_c   1.000
_cell.angle_alpha   90.00
_cell.angle_beta   90.00
_cell.angle_gamma   90.00
#
_symmetry.space_group_name_H-M   'P 1'
#
loop_
_entity.id
_entity.type
_entity.pdbx_description
1 polymer ?
#
loop_
_entity_poly.entity_id
_entity_poly.type
_entity_poly.pdbx_seq_one_letter_code
_entity_poly.pdbx_strand_id
1 'polypeptide(L)'
;MGGMTDLNSEQRQTLLAIMSRTSSGERRLKQGLGSDIHFAHKTGTQHRRSCDAGIASRTSSVQGAWVIVACSRGPLSVSAHERALASVGEALRFSGALAGP
;
A
#
# COMPACT_ATOMS: atom_id res chain seq x y z
N MET A 1 15.85 13.00 13.98
CA MET A 1 15.69 12.25 12.72
C MET A 1 15.46 10.79 13.11
N GLY A 2 14.29 10.22 12.79
CA GLY A 2 13.87 8.89 13.22
C GLY A 2 14.70 7.80 12.54
N GLY A 3 15.67 7.25 13.29
CA GLY A 3 16.49 6.14 12.85
C GLY A 3 15.80 4.79 13.11
N MET A 4 16.19 3.79 12.33
CA MET A 4 15.75 2.38 12.34
C MET A 4 15.98 1.61 13.66
N THR A 5 16.10 2.30 14.79
CA THR A 5 16.29 1.76 16.15
C THR A 5 15.00 1.54 16.93
N ASP A 6 13.85 2.05 16.47
CA ASP A 6 12.58 1.98 17.22
C ASP A 6 11.92 0.59 17.21
N LEU A 7 12.30 -0.28 16.27
CA LEU A 7 11.77 -1.65 16.16
C LEU A 7 12.90 -2.64 15.89
N ASN A 8 13.03 -3.65 16.75
CA ASN A 8 13.89 -4.80 16.49
C ASN A 8 13.35 -5.66 15.32
N SER A 9 14.12 -6.66 14.89
CA SER A 9 13.74 -7.46 13.73
C SER A 9 12.47 -8.28 13.92
N GLU A 10 12.23 -8.81 15.11
CA GLU A 10 11.02 -9.56 15.44
C GLU A 10 9.78 -8.65 15.42
N GLN A 11 9.88 -7.47 16.03
CA GLN A 11 8.81 -6.48 16.05
C GLN A 11 8.46 -5.99 14.64
N ARG A 12 9.48 -5.76 13.80
CA ARG A 12 9.31 -5.36 12.41
C ARG A 12 8.62 -6.45 11.58
N GLN A 13 9.06 -7.70 11.71
CA GLN A 13 8.43 -8.83 11.03
C GLN A 13 6.98 -9.02 11.49
N THR A 14 6.74 -8.90 12.80
CA THR A 14 5.39 -8.95 13.38
C THR A 14 4.49 -7.86 12.80
N LEU A 15 4.96 -6.62 12.76
CA LEU A 15 4.21 -5.50 12.20
C LEU A 15 3.89 -5.73 10.72
N LEU A 16 4.89 -6.12 9.91
CA LEU A 16 4.68 -6.42 8.49
C LEU A 16 3.70 -7.57 8.28
N ALA A 17 3.78 -8.63 9.10
CA ALA A 17 2.85 -9.75 9.04
C ALA A 17 1.41 -9.34 9.39
N ILE A 18 1.23 -8.40 10.34
CA ILE A 18 -0.09 -7.83 10.65
C ILE A 18 -0.60 -7.01 9.46
N MET A 19 0.21 -6.11 8.93
CA MET A 19 -0.13 -5.24 7.80
C MET A 19 -0.46 -6.02 6.52
N SER A 20 0.22 -7.16 6.30
CA SER A 20 -0.01 -8.04 5.15
C SER A 20 -1.34 -8.78 5.19
N ARG A 21 -1.95 -8.89 6.39
CA ARG A 21 -3.24 -9.54 6.62
C ARG A 21 -4.43 -8.56 6.58
N THR A 22 -4.19 -7.29 6.27
CA THR A 22 -5.24 -6.28 6.15
C THR A 22 -6.23 -6.64 5.03
N SER A 23 -7.50 -6.86 5.37
CA SER A 23 -8.57 -7.15 4.41
C SER A 23 -9.43 -5.92 4.05
N SER A 24 -9.40 -4.86 4.86
CA SER A 24 -10.19 -3.65 4.62
C SER A 24 -9.73 -2.80 3.42
N GLY A 25 -8.60 -3.17 2.80
CA GLY A 25 -7.98 -2.47 1.68
C GLY A 25 -7.94 -3.24 0.37
N GLU A 26 -8.56 -4.41 0.27
CA GLU A 26 -8.48 -5.26 -0.94
C GLU A 26 -8.91 -4.51 -2.21
N ARG A 27 -9.92 -3.64 -2.11
CA ARG A 27 -10.46 -2.83 -3.22
C ARG A 27 -9.74 -1.48 -3.44
N ARG A 28 -8.58 -1.25 -2.80
CA ARG A 28 -7.82 0.03 -2.88
C ARG A 28 -6.57 -0.14 -3.75
N LEU A 29 -5.40 0.32 -3.29
CA LEU A 29 -4.15 0.22 -4.05
C LEU A 29 -3.84 -1.24 -4.40
N LYS A 30 -4.07 -2.16 -3.45
CA LYS A 30 -3.82 -3.59 -3.61
C LYS A 30 -4.49 -4.19 -4.86
N GLN A 31 -5.73 -3.78 -5.18
CA GLN A 31 -6.44 -4.22 -6.38
C GLN A 31 -5.70 -3.84 -7.66
N GLY A 32 -5.20 -2.60 -7.75
CA GLY A 32 -4.53 -2.10 -8.94
C GLY A 32 -3.08 -2.56 -9.09
N LEU A 33 -2.38 -2.77 -7.97
CA LEU A 33 -0.99 -3.24 -7.94
C LEU A 33 -0.83 -4.66 -8.51
N GLY A 34 -1.88 -5.47 -8.51
CA GLY A 34 -1.88 -6.83 -9.03
C GLY A 34 -1.19 -7.84 -8.11
N SER A 35 -1.18 -9.10 -8.50
CA SER A 35 -0.70 -10.22 -7.68
C SER A 35 0.82 -10.31 -7.54
N ASP A 36 1.57 -9.69 -8.45
CA ASP A 36 3.04 -9.77 -8.47
C ASP A 36 3.70 -8.88 -7.39
N ILE A 37 2.92 -7.97 -6.82
CA ILE A 37 3.33 -7.05 -5.77
C ILE A 37 2.70 -7.48 -4.45
N HIS A 38 3.54 -7.88 -3.50
CA HIS A 38 3.13 -8.04 -2.12
C HIS A 38 3.01 -6.66 -1.47
N PHE A 39 1.85 -6.36 -0.88
CA PHE A 39 1.56 -5.05 -0.30
C PHE A 39 1.10 -5.16 1.16
N ALA A 40 2.02 -4.90 2.09
CA ALA A 40 1.73 -4.81 3.51
C ALA A 40 1.25 -3.41 3.83
N HIS A 41 -0.02 -3.25 4.21
CA HIS A 41 -0.65 -1.93 4.20
C HIS A 41 -1.66 -1.68 5.33
N LYS A 42 -2.04 -0.41 5.48
CA LYS A 42 -3.08 0.07 6.38
C LYS A 42 -3.97 1.09 5.69
N THR A 43 -5.26 0.90 5.86
CA THR A 43 -6.30 1.80 5.38
C THR A 43 -6.67 2.88 6.40
N GLY A 44 -7.08 4.05 5.91
CA GLY A 44 -7.76 5.08 6.69
C GLY A 44 -8.98 5.58 5.94
N THR A 45 -10.07 5.85 6.65
CA THR A 45 -11.28 6.46 6.09
C THR A 45 -11.83 7.43 7.11
N GLN A 46 -11.94 8.71 6.74
CA GLN A 46 -12.52 9.75 7.57
C GLN A 46 -13.21 10.75 6.66
N HIS A 47 -14.41 11.20 7.01
CA HIS A 47 -15.27 12.14 6.28
C HIS A 47 -14.74 12.64 4.92
N ARG A 48 -15.27 12.08 3.82
CA ARG A 48 -14.91 12.41 2.42
C ARG A 48 -13.45 12.18 2.03
N ARG A 49 -12.66 11.48 2.86
CA ARG A 49 -11.27 11.13 2.59
C ARG A 49 -11.04 9.65 2.85
N SER A 50 -10.32 9.02 1.94
CA SER A 50 -9.85 7.64 2.09
C SER A 50 -8.38 7.56 1.72
N CYS A 51 -7.59 6.89 2.54
CA CYS A 51 -6.15 6.70 2.34
C CYS A 51 -5.78 5.22 2.39
N ASP A 52 -4.72 4.86 1.70
CA ASP A 52 -4.08 3.56 1.77
C ASP A 52 -2.58 3.78 1.75
N ALA A 53 -1.89 3.23 2.74
CA ALA A 53 -0.47 3.43 2.97
C ALA A 53 0.19 2.09 3.30
N GLY A 54 1.30 1.78 2.64
CA GLY A 54 1.95 0.49 2.83
C GLY A 54 3.33 0.37 2.21
N ILE A 55 3.92 -0.80 2.44
CA ILE A 55 5.20 -1.22 1.88
C ILE A 55 4.92 -2.26 0.80
N ALA A 56 5.35 -1.95 -0.42
CA ALA A 56 5.27 -2.82 -1.58
C ALA A 56 6.61 -3.51 -1.83
N SER A 57 6.58 -4.80 -2.17
CA SER A 57 7.75 -5.56 -2.58
C SER A 57 7.38 -6.60 -3.63
N ARG A 58 8.32 -6.96 -4.50
CA ARG A 58 8.19 -8.14 -5.36
C ARG A 58 8.79 -9.33 -4.64
N THR A 59 8.10 -10.48 -4.69
CA THR A 59 8.53 -11.74 -4.06
C THR A 59 9.91 -12.21 -4.51
N SER A 60 10.34 -11.83 -5.71
CA SER A 60 11.58 -12.30 -6.36
C SER A 60 12.71 -11.26 -6.46
N SER A 61 12.50 -10.00 -6.02
CA SER A 61 13.46 -8.94 -6.34
C SER A 61 14.43 -8.63 -5.20
N VAL A 62 15.71 -8.58 -5.54
CA VAL A 62 16.78 -7.97 -4.73
C VAL A 62 16.66 -6.43 -4.68
N GLN A 63 15.75 -5.85 -5.48
CA GLN A 63 15.62 -4.41 -5.76
C GLN A 63 14.96 -3.56 -4.65
N GLY A 64 14.88 -4.07 -3.42
CA GLY A 64 14.35 -3.32 -2.28
C GLY A 64 12.82 -3.19 -2.28
N ALA A 65 12.30 -2.45 -1.31
CA ALA A 65 10.87 -2.25 -1.11
C ALA A 65 10.49 -0.77 -1.33
N TRP A 66 9.28 -0.53 -1.81
CA TRP A 66 8.74 0.81 -2.00
C TRP A 66 7.76 1.17 -0.88
N VAL A 67 7.77 2.43 -0.47
CA VAL A 67 6.69 2.98 0.36
C VAL A 67 5.70 3.67 -0.55
N ILE A 68 4.44 3.23 -0.52
CA ILE A 68 3.35 3.81 -1.31
C ILE A 68 2.33 4.39 -0.36
N VAL A 69 2.01 5.68 -0.55
CA VAL A 69 0.98 6.39 0.22
C VAL A 69 0.08 7.13 -0.76
N ALA A 70 -1.21 6.83 -0.74
CA ALA A 70 -2.20 7.52 -1.55
C ALA A 70 -3.42 7.89 -0.71
N CYS A 71 -3.95 9.08 -0.94
CA CYS A 71 -5.19 9.55 -0.37
C CYS A 71 -6.07 10.14 -1.47
N SER A 72 -7.36 9.84 -1.45
CA SER A 72 -8.36 10.51 -2.27
C SER A 72 -9.30 11.32 -1.40
N ARG A 73 -9.78 12.44 -1.93
CA ARG A 73 -10.84 13.27 -1.34
C ARG A 73 -11.96 13.45 -2.35
N GLY A 74 -13.22 13.34 -1.92
CA GLY A 74 -14.32 13.29 -2.88
C GLY A 74 -15.69 13.01 -2.27
N PRO A 75 -16.57 12.30 -3.00
CA PRO A 75 -17.91 11.95 -2.53
C PRO A 75 -17.88 11.16 -1.22
N LEU A 76 -19.02 11.11 -0.50
CA LEU A 76 -19.12 10.28 0.71
C LEU A 76 -19.04 8.77 0.41
N SER A 77 -19.25 8.37 -0.84
CA SER A 77 -19.22 6.97 -1.25
C SER A 77 -17.81 6.38 -1.15
N VAL A 78 -17.65 5.38 -0.27
CA VAL A 78 -16.40 4.63 -0.10
C VAL A 78 -15.99 3.93 -1.40
N SER A 79 -16.95 3.42 -2.19
CA SER A 79 -16.63 2.70 -3.43
C SER A 79 -16.01 3.60 -4.50
N ALA A 80 -16.35 4.89 -4.53
CA ALA A 80 -15.72 5.85 -5.43
C ALA A 80 -14.24 6.08 -5.06
N HIS A 81 -13.96 6.17 -3.76
CA HIS A 81 -12.59 6.27 -3.27
C HIS A 81 -11.76 5.00 -3.54
N GLU A 82 -12.35 3.83 -3.32
CA GLU A 82 -11.73 2.53 -3.62
C GLU A 82 -11.33 2.44 -5.10
N ARG A 83 -12.26 2.74 -6.02
CA ARG A 83 -11.96 2.75 -7.47
C ARG A 83 -10.84 3.72 -7.80
N ALA A 84 -10.87 4.94 -7.25
CA ALA A 84 -9.80 5.91 -7.48
C ALA A 84 -8.43 5.41 -7.00
N LEU A 85 -8.38 4.79 -5.81
CA LEU A 85 -7.15 4.21 -5.27
C LEU A 85 -6.68 2.99 -6.08
N ALA A 86 -7.60 2.16 -6.57
CA ALA A 86 -7.27 1.05 -7.47
C ALA A 86 -6.65 1.55 -8.78
N SER A 87 -7.20 2.62 -9.39
CA SER A 87 -6.61 3.23 -10.59
C SER A 87 -5.20 3.80 -10.33
N VAL A 88 -4.92 4.32 -9.14
CA VAL A 88 -3.55 4.72 -8.76
C VAL A 88 -2.62 3.51 -8.71
N GLY A 89 -3.06 2.40 -8.10
CA GLY A 89 -2.29 1.15 -8.07
C GLY A 89 -1.98 0.63 -9.47
N GLU A 90 -2.95 0.68 -10.38
CA GLU A 90 -2.79 0.28 -11.78
C GLU A 90 -1.78 1.17 -12.52
N ALA A 91 -1.86 2.48 -12.35
CA ALA A 91 -0.90 3.42 -12.93
C ALA A 91 0.53 3.14 -12.43
N LEU A 92 0.71 2.86 -11.14
CA LEU A 92 2.02 2.49 -10.58
C LEU A 92 2.53 1.18 -11.18
N ARG A 93 1.66 0.19 -11.36
CA ARG A 93 1.99 -1.10 -11.96
C ARG A 93 2.51 -0.96 -13.40
N PHE A 94 1.87 -0.11 -14.21
CA PHE A 94 2.18 0.01 -15.63
C PHE A 94 3.16 1.12 -16.00
N SER A 95 3.39 2.10 -15.13
CA SER A 95 4.32 3.21 -15.38
C SER A 95 5.80 2.83 -15.36
N GLY A 96 6.15 1.63 -14.87
CA GLY A 96 7.53 1.23 -14.63
C GLY A 96 8.12 1.81 -13.33
N ALA A 97 7.36 2.61 -12.56
CA ALA A 97 7.83 3.19 -11.29
C ALA A 97 8.24 2.14 -10.24
N LEU A 98 7.69 0.91 -10.35
CA LEU A 98 8.02 -0.22 -9.48
C LEU A 98 9.00 -1.21 -10.15
N ALA A 99 9.68 -0.83 -11.24
CA ALA A 99 10.62 -1.70 -11.96
C ALA A 99 12.02 -1.83 -11.31
N GLY A 100 12.27 -1.08 -10.24
CA GLY A 100 13.57 -0.96 -9.57
C GLY A 100 14.21 0.41 -9.82
N PRO A 101 14.95 0.99 -8.85
CA PRO A 101 15.88 2.08 -9.13
C PRO A 101 17.09 1.59 -9.95
#